data_AF-A0A923QQ19-F1
#
_entry.id   AF-A0A923QQ19-F1
#
_cell.length_a   1.000
_cell.length_b   1.000
_cell.length_c   1.000
_cell.angle_alpha   90.00
_cell.angle_beta   90.00
_cell.angle_gamma   90.00
#
_symmetry.space_group_name_H-M   'P 1'
#
loop_
_entity.id
_entity.type
_entity.pdbx_description
1 polymer ?
#
loop_
_entity_poly.entity_id
_entity_poly.type
_entity_poly.pdbx_seq_one_letter_code
_entity_poly.pdbx_strand_id
1 'polypeptide(L)'
;MKFILIFLIFLIPSLQLKAQEQTQEEIIDEGTKLYRNELTSWNATDYFSENYAEKSDEIGGSFSYADSNMMKCVFFSKSTKPTVIATVSFDTTIDIKSAVIDKKERIFTKYENELYTLQLNSIIAVASDNIFFKRYNNTSLVMVPLIDAFSKRVYIMTGVKQSCLVIFGNDYLIAFDENNKITYKKHLHKNIIPLECAKDITVDNNNVPGTMHIHNVDAGNLPTPTDICSLMLYSKQANWKKHTVFAPDSVCIWNCETSHLTVMSKEEWRTKFAVHKK
;
A
#
# COMPACT_ATOMS: atom_id res chain seq x y z
N MET A 1 61.36 11.75 29.66
CA MET A 1 61.40 11.52 28.20
C MET A 1 60.25 10.62 27.80
N LYS A 2 59.44 11.11 26.85
CA LYS A 2 58.52 10.40 25.95
C LYS A 2 57.30 9.66 26.54
N PHE A 3 56.18 10.40 26.52
CA PHE A 3 54.84 9.91 26.25
C PHE A 3 54.81 8.92 25.09
N ILE A 4 54.13 7.78 25.25
CA ILE A 4 53.53 7.04 24.12
C ILE A 4 52.11 6.66 24.54
N LEU A 5 51.17 7.51 24.15
CA LEU A 5 49.73 7.25 24.16
C LEU A 5 49.44 6.42 22.91
N ILE A 6 49.17 5.12 23.05
CA ILE A 6 48.73 4.28 21.92
C ILE A 6 47.25 4.56 21.70
N PHE A 7 46.97 5.44 20.74
CA PHE A 7 45.63 5.73 20.26
C PHE A 7 45.23 4.63 19.26
N LEU A 8 44.52 3.61 19.74
CA LEU A 8 43.96 2.56 18.87
C LEU A 8 42.74 3.16 18.15
N ILE A 9 42.94 3.72 16.96
CA ILE A 9 41.86 4.11 16.06
C ILE A 9 41.20 2.81 15.59
N PHE A 10 40.09 2.45 16.23
CA PHE A 10 39.13 1.53 15.62
C PHE A 10 38.60 2.21 14.36
N LEU A 11 39.15 1.83 13.20
CA LEU A 11 38.48 1.96 11.92
C LEU A 11 37.21 1.12 12.02
N ILE A 12 36.12 1.73 12.47
CA ILE A 12 34.78 1.21 12.23
C ILE A 12 34.62 1.29 10.71
N PRO A 13 34.54 0.17 9.96
CA PRO A 13 34.07 0.27 8.61
C PRO A 13 32.67 0.85 8.72
N SER A 14 32.49 2.08 8.23
CA SER A 14 31.17 2.61 7.98
C SER A 14 30.52 1.65 7.00
N LEU A 15 29.74 0.70 7.52
CA LEU A 15 28.73 -0.02 6.78
C LEU A 15 27.84 1.08 6.20
N GLN A 16 28.16 1.51 4.99
CA GLN A 16 27.22 2.21 4.16
C GLN A 16 26.10 1.19 3.99
N LEU A 17 25.03 1.33 4.78
CA LEU A 17 23.72 0.83 4.40
C LEU A 17 23.40 1.53 3.07
N LYS A 18 23.90 0.99 1.96
CA LYS A 18 23.11 1.04 0.74
C LYS A 18 21.82 0.35 1.13
N ALA A 19 20.73 1.12 1.18
CA ALA A 19 19.40 0.55 1.28
C ALA A 19 19.34 -0.57 0.25
N GLN A 20 19.30 -1.82 0.72
CA GLN A 20 19.21 -2.96 -0.18
C GLN A 20 17.89 -2.78 -0.92
N GLU A 21 17.95 -2.67 -2.25
CA GLU A 21 16.73 -2.59 -3.05
C GLU A 21 15.89 -3.83 -2.73
N GLN A 22 14.60 -3.63 -2.45
CA GLN A 22 13.71 -4.75 -2.16
C GLN A 22 13.68 -5.69 -3.36
N THR A 23 13.68 -6.98 -3.07
CA THR A 23 13.51 -8.01 -4.09
C THR A 23 12.09 -8.00 -4.64
N GLN A 24 11.91 -8.61 -5.81
CA GLN A 24 10.58 -8.79 -6.40
C GLN A 24 9.63 -9.52 -5.44
N GLU A 25 10.10 -10.55 -4.74
CA GLU A 25 9.30 -11.34 -3.80
C GLU A 25 8.87 -10.51 -2.60
N GLU A 26 9.78 -9.74 -2.00
CA GLU A 26 9.47 -8.84 -0.88
C GLU A 26 8.43 -7.79 -1.27
N ILE A 27 8.54 -7.20 -2.46
CA ILE A 27 7.56 -6.21 -2.95
C ILE A 27 6.18 -6.84 -3.16
N ILE A 28 6.12 -8.06 -3.70
CA ILE A 28 4.86 -8.78 -3.92
C ILE A 28 4.23 -9.17 -2.58
N ASP A 29 5.01 -9.69 -1.63
CA ASP A 29 4.52 -10.04 -0.30
C ASP A 29 3.99 -8.80 0.42
N GLU A 30 4.75 -7.71 0.39
CA GLU A 30 4.37 -6.44 0.98
C GLU A 30 3.09 -5.85 0.36
N GLY A 31 3.04 -5.81 -0.97
CA GLY A 31 1.86 -5.35 -1.72
C GLY A 31 0.64 -6.24 -1.49
N THR A 32 0.84 -7.55 -1.31
CA THR A 32 -0.24 -8.50 -1.00
C THR A 32 -0.79 -8.28 0.41
N LYS A 33 0.06 -7.99 1.39
CA LYS A 33 -0.38 -7.60 2.74
C LYS A 33 -1.23 -6.33 2.68
N LEU A 34 -0.77 -5.31 1.96
CA LEU A 34 -1.53 -4.07 1.77
C LEU A 34 -2.88 -4.34 1.09
N TYR A 35 -2.89 -5.08 -0.01
CA TYR A 35 -4.10 -5.49 -0.73
C TYR A 35 -5.11 -6.16 0.19
N ARG A 36 -4.67 -7.15 1.00
CA ARG A 36 -5.57 -7.86 1.90
C ARG A 36 -6.15 -6.94 2.97
N ASN A 37 -5.36 -6.03 3.52
CA ASN A 37 -5.85 -5.06 4.50
C ASN A 37 -6.88 -4.11 3.88
N GLU A 38 -6.59 -3.57 2.70
CA GLU A 38 -7.50 -2.63 2.02
C GLU A 38 -8.79 -3.30 1.55
N LEU A 39 -8.70 -4.49 0.94
CA LEU A 39 -9.88 -5.26 0.55
C LEU A 39 -10.76 -5.59 1.76
N THR A 40 -10.13 -5.94 2.90
CA THR A 40 -10.85 -6.17 4.16
C THR A 40 -11.55 -4.90 4.62
N SER A 41 -10.88 -3.74 4.56
CA SER A 41 -11.47 -2.45 4.94
C SER A 41 -12.67 -2.09 4.05
N TRP A 42 -12.58 -2.31 2.74
CA TRP A 42 -13.68 -2.00 1.80
C TRP A 42 -14.89 -2.88 2.05
N ASN A 43 -14.70 -4.21 2.01
CA ASN A 43 -15.79 -5.16 2.20
C ASN A 43 -16.40 -5.05 3.61
N ALA A 44 -15.58 -4.74 4.63
CA ALA A 44 -16.08 -4.49 5.97
C ALA A 44 -16.92 -3.23 6.05
N THR A 45 -16.55 -2.17 5.33
CA THR A 45 -17.29 -0.90 5.33
C THR A 45 -18.65 -1.11 4.69
N ASP A 46 -18.71 -1.77 3.53
CA ASP A 46 -19.98 -2.11 2.87
C ASP A 46 -20.85 -2.98 3.78
N TYR A 47 -20.28 -4.06 4.33
CA TYR A 47 -21.00 -4.95 5.24
C TYR A 47 -21.48 -4.25 6.51
N PHE A 48 -20.66 -3.37 7.11
CA PHE A 48 -21.06 -2.58 8.27
C PHE A 48 -22.21 -1.63 7.92
N SER A 49 -22.13 -0.92 6.80
CA SER A 49 -23.18 0.00 6.35
C SER A 49 -24.50 -0.72 6.09
N GLU A 50 -24.47 -1.98 5.65
CA GLU A 50 -25.69 -2.78 5.45
C GLU A 50 -26.27 -3.34 6.76
N ASN A 51 -25.42 -3.70 7.73
CA ASN A 51 -25.82 -4.52 8.89
C ASN A 51 -25.74 -3.81 10.24
N TYR A 52 -25.17 -2.60 10.29
CA TYR A 52 -25.01 -1.81 11.50
C TYR A 52 -24.98 -0.28 11.26
N ALA A 53 -25.74 0.18 10.26
CA ALA A 53 -25.80 1.57 9.84
C ALA A 53 -26.11 2.56 10.98
N GLU A 54 -26.89 2.15 11.98
CA GLU A 54 -27.31 2.99 13.09
C GLU A 54 -26.14 3.53 13.94
N LYS A 55 -24.96 2.91 13.84
CA LYS A 55 -23.73 3.34 14.52
C LYS A 55 -22.78 4.16 13.65
N SER A 56 -23.14 4.47 12.40
CA SER A 56 -22.24 5.14 11.45
C SER A 56 -21.78 6.53 11.92
N ASP A 57 -22.67 7.29 12.57
CA ASP A 57 -22.37 8.63 13.07
C ASP A 57 -21.39 8.64 14.25
N GLU A 58 -21.22 7.50 14.92
CA GLU A 58 -20.31 7.33 16.04
C GLU A 58 -18.88 6.95 15.58
N ILE A 59 -18.69 6.56 14.32
CA ILE A 59 -17.40 6.09 13.80
C ILE A 59 -16.41 7.25 13.65
N GLY A 60 -15.24 7.10 14.27
CA GLY A 60 -14.07 7.95 14.10
C GLY A 60 -13.10 7.45 13.02
N GLY A 61 -13.17 6.16 12.68
CA GLY A 61 -12.38 5.54 11.63
C GLY A 61 -12.36 4.01 11.75
N SER A 62 -11.51 3.39 10.95
CA SER A 62 -11.24 1.96 10.98
C SER A 62 -9.81 1.63 10.57
N PHE A 63 -9.39 0.41 10.92
CA PHE A 63 -8.19 -0.22 10.37
C PHE A 63 -8.40 -1.73 10.29
N SER A 64 -7.73 -2.35 9.33
CA SER A 64 -7.76 -3.79 9.13
C SER A 64 -6.44 -4.44 9.55
N TYR A 65 -6.48 -5.74 9.85
CA TYR A 65 -5.31 -6.57 10.09
C TYR A 65 -5.62 -8.05 9.92
N ALA A 66 -4.58 -8.84 9.67
CA ALA A 66 -4.66 -10.30 9.72
C ALA A 66 -4.55 -10.78 11.18
N ASP A 67 -5.44 -11.66 11.59
CA ASP A 67 -5.37 -12.39 12.86
C ASP A 67 -5.47 -13.88 12.59
N SER A 68 -4.31 -14.55 12.64
CA SER A 68 -4.20 -15.97 12.32
C SER A 68 -4.75 -16.27 10.92
N ASN A 69 -5.82 -17.07 10.81
CA ASN A 69 -6.46 -17.43 9.54
C ASN A 69 -7.66 -16.54 9.18
N MET A 70 -7.81 -15.39 9.83
CA MET A 70 -8.90 -14.46 9.57
C MET A 70 -8.38 -13.07 9.24
N MET A 71 -9.18 -12.32 8.49
CA MET A 71 -8.99 -10.89 8.33
C MET A 71 -10.01 -10.16 9.20
N LYS A 72 -9.59 -9.09 9.87
CA LYS A 72 -10.44 -8.27 10.74
C LYS A 72 -10.37 -6.82 10.31
N CYS A 73 -11.50 -6.14 10.33
CA CYS A 73 -11.61 -4.68 10.29
C CYS A 73 -12.28 -4.21 11.58
N VAL A 74 -11.61 -3.30 12.29
CA VAL A 74 -12.08 -2.73 13.55
C VAL A 74 -12.59 -1.32 13.28
N PHE A 75 -13.88 -1.09 13.59
CA PHE A 75 -14.49 0.23 13.58
C PHE A 75 -14.45 0.81 14.99
N PHE A 76 -13.95 2.04 15.13
CA PHE A 76 -13.76 2.66 16.45
C PHE A 76 -14.44 4.02 16.56
N SER A 77 -14.74 4.43 17.78
CA SER A 77 -15.52 5.62 18.09
C SER A 77 -14.79 6.93 17.84
N LYS A 78 -15.54 7.96 17.47
CA LYS A 78 -15.07 9.34 17.33
C LYS A 78 -14.95 9.98 18.71
N SER A 79 -13.91 9.62 19.45
CA SER A 79 -13.63 10.20 20.77
C SER A 79 -12.13 10.42 20.99
N THR A 80 -11.77 11.15 22.04
CA THR A 80 -10.37 11.36 22.44
C THR A 80 -9.72 10.10 23.01
N LYS A 81 -10.53 9.12 23.42
CA LYS A 81 -10.10 7.79 23.87
C LYS A 81 -10.97 6.75 23.16
N PRO A 82 -10.68 6.46 21.88
CA PRO A 82 -11.54 5.61 21.08
C PRO A 82 -11.70 4.21 21.67
N THR A 83 -12.89 3.68 21.49
CA THR A 83 -13.28 2.31 21.79
C THR A 83 -13.69 1.63 20.50
N VAL A 84 -13.55 0.31 20.44
CA VAL A 84 -14.12 -0.49 19.36
C VAL A 84 -15.64 -0.42 19.46
N ILE A 85 -16.30 -0.07 18.35
CA ILE A 85 -17.76 -0.12 18.18
C ILE A 85 -18.16 -1.48 17.63
N ALA A 86 -17.43 -1.94 16.60
CA ALA A 86 -17.67 -3.24 15.99
C ALA A 86 -16.38 -3.80 15.37
N THR A 87 -16.34 -5.12 15.21
CA THR A 87 -15.31 -5.80 14.44
C THR A 87 -15.99 -6.64 13.36
N VAL A 88 -15.69 -6.38 12.10
CA VAL A 88 -16.10 -7.26 10.99
C VAL A 88 -14.93 -8.19 10.67
N SER A 89 -15.20 -9.48 10.62
CA SER A 89 -14.20 -10.51 10.34
C SER A 89 -14.57 -11.32 9.11
N PHE A 90 -13.56 -11.80 8.39
CA PHE A 90 -13.68 -12.66 7.22
C PHE A 90 -12.73 -13.84 7.34
N ASP A 91 -13.00 -14.91 6.60
CA ASP A 91 -11.99 -15.92 6.32
C ASP A 91 -10.90 -15.36 5.36
N THR A 92 -9.95 -16.21 4.96
CA THR A 92 -8.84 -15.81 4.09
C THR A 92 -9.24 -15.35 2.69
N THR A 93 -10.47 -15.65 2.24
CA THR A 93 -10.99 -15.23 0.93
C THR A 93 -11.44 -13.78 0.91
N ILE A 94 -11.79 -13.23 2.09
CA ILE A 94 -12.32 -11.87 2.24
C ILE A 94 -13.65 -11.69 1.47
N ASP A 95 -14.37 -12.77 1.14
CA ASP A 95 -15.69 -12.69 0.51
C ASP A 95 -16.71 -12.16 1.52
N ILE A 96 -17.54 -11.19 1.10
CA ILE A 96 -18.61 -10.60 1.93
C ILE A 96 -19.58 -11.65 2.50
N LYS A 97 -19.74 -12.80 1.84
CA LYS A 97 -20.56 -13.92 2.32
C LYS A 97 -19.97 -14.62 3.55
N SER A 98 -18.66 -14.53 3.74
CA SER A 98 -17.96 -15.05 4.93
C SER A 98 -17.96 -14.06 6.10
N ALA A 99 -18.47 -12.84 5.89
CA ALA A 99 -18.40 -11.76 6.85
C ALA A 99 -19.21 -12.08 8.12
N VAL A 100 -18.61 -11.80 9.28
CA VAL A 100 -19.27 -11.85 10.58
C VAL A 100 -18.99 -10.54 11.31
N ILE A 101 -20.02 -9.93 11.89
CA ILE A 101 -19.90 -8.72 12.69
C ILE A 101 -20.06 -9.02 14.18
N ASP A 102 -19.04 -8.67 14.97
CA ASP A 102 -19.13 -8.56 16.43
C ASP A 102 -19.45 -7.10 16.79
N LYS A 103 -20.61 -6.88 17.39
CA LYS A 103 -21.13 -5.56 17.79
C LYS A 103 -20.77 -5.19 19.24
N LYS A 104 -19.91 -5.97 19.89
CA LYS A 104 -19.52 -5.73 21.29
C LYS A 104 -18.57 -4.55 21.40
N GLU A 105 -19.04 -3.50 22.06
CA GLU A 105 -18.17 -2.39 22.46
C GLU A 105 -17.09 -2.86 23.44
N ARG A 106 -15.84 -2.45 23.18
CA ARG A 106 -14.69 -2.81 24.01
C ARG A 106 -13.55 -1.82 23.82
N ILE A 107 -12.59 -1.85 24.74
CA ILE A 107 -11.30 -1.21 24.50
C ILE A 107 -10.52 -1.97 23.42
N PHE A 108 -9.55 -1.30 22.80
CA PHE A 108 -8.60 -1.97 21.91
C PHE A 108 -7.83 -3.06 22.65
N THR A 109 -7.51 -4.14 21.93
CA THR A 109 -6.43 -5.02 22.35
C THR A 109 -5.09 -4.29 22.29
N LYS A 110 -4.03 -4.86 22.87
CA LYS A 110 -2.68 -4.26 22.79
C LYS A 110 -2.26 -4.03 21.34
N TYR A 111 -2.45 -5.04 20.48
CA TYR A 111 -2.07 -4.96 19.07
C TYR A 111 -2.89 -3.93 18.28
N GLU A 112 -4.21 -3.89 18.49
CA GLU A 112 -5.08 -2.88 17.89
C GLU A 112 -4.71 -1.47 18.32
N ASN A 113 -4.33 -1.28 19.59
CA ASN A 113 -3.88 0.01 20.08
C ASN A 113 -2.55 0.44 19.43
N GLU A 114 -1.66 -0.50 19.12
CA GLU A 114 -0.44 -0.21 18.36
C GLU A 114 -0.76 0.25 16.94
N LEU A 115 -1.61 -0.49 16.19
CA LEU A 115 -2.05 -0.09 14.85
C LEU A 115 -2.73 1.29 14.84
N TYR A 116 -3.65 1.52 15.78
CA TYR A 116 -4.31 2.80 15.97
C TYR A 116 -3.30 3.93 16.22
N THR A 117 -2.31 3.69 17.08
CA THR A 117 -1.27 4.70 17.38
C THR A 117 -0.44 5.05 16.14
N LEU A 118 -0.06 4.06 15.32
CA LEU A 118 0.65 4.30 14.07
C LEU A 118 -0.20 5.10 13.07
N GLN A 119 -1.49 4.75 12.95
CA GLN A 119 -2.44 5.44 12.08
C GLN A 119 -2.63 6.90 12.52
N LEU A 120 -2.85 7.14 13.83
CA LEU A 120 -3.01 8.47 14.41
C LEU A 120 -1.75 9.34 14.21
N ASN A 121 -0.57 8.80 14.51
CA ASN A 121 0.69 9.52 14.33
C ASN A 121 0.92 9.88 12.85
N SER A 122 0.51 9.01 11.92
CA SER A 122 0.55 9.29 10.49
C SER A 122 -0.43 10.39 10.07
N ILE A 123 -1.65 10.38 10.59
CA ILE A 123 -2.65 11.44 10.36
C ILE A 123 -2.10 12.79 10.83
N ILE A 124 -1.51 12.84 12.03
CA ILE A 124 -0.89 14.04 12.58
C ILE A 124 0.27 14.51 11.69
N ALA A 125 1.15 13.58 11.27
CA ALA A 125 2.27 13.90 10.40
C ALA A 125 1.82 14.49 9.06
N VAL A 126 0.81 13.90 8.42
CA VAL A 126 0.23 14.40 7.16
C VAL A 126 -0.44 15.75 7.32
N ALA A 127 -1.15 15.98 8.43
CA ALA A 127 -1.77 17.27 8.70
C ALA A 127 -0.73 18.38 8.97
N SER A 128 0.41 18.03 9.57
CA SER A 128 1.46 18.98 9.94
C SER A 128 2.42 19.39 8.80
N ASP A 129 2.49 18.61 7.73
CA ASP A 129 3.52 18.74 6.69
C ASP A 129 2.90 18.63 5.28
N ASN A 130 2.23 19.68 4.86
CA ASN A 130 1.57 19.76 3.55
C ASN A 130 2.54 19.97 2.38
N ILE A 131 3.81 20.25 2.65
CA ILE A 131 4.87 20.37 1.64
C ILE A 131 5.31 18.96 1.21
N PHE A 132 5.55 18.09 2.20
CA PHE A 132 5.89 16.70 1.95
C PHE A 132 4.64 15.93 1.51
N PHE A 133 3.55 15.96 2.28
CA PHE A 133 2.34 15.20 1.99
C PHE A 133 1.36 16.02 1.16
N LYS A 134 1.42 15.83 -0.16
CA LYS A 134 0.56 16.51 -1.12
C LYS A 134 -0.82 15.87 -1.15
N ARG A 135 -1.84 16.72 -1.27
CA ARG A 135 -3.24 16.35 -1.46
C ARG A 135 -3.71 16.89 -2.81
N TYR A 136 -4.45 16.06 -3.54
CA TYR A 136 -5.03 16.43 -4.83
C TYR A 136 -6.56 16.51 -4.70
N ASN A 137 -7.17 17.42 -5.47
CA ASN A 137 -8.61 17.56 -5.50
C ASN A 137 -9.28 16.23 -5.91
N ASN A 138 -10.44 15.93 -5.32
CA ASN A 138 -11.21 14.69 -5.54
C ASN A 138 -10.48 13.39 -5.17
N THR A 139 -9.39 13.48 -4.41
CA THR A 139 -8.66 12.33 -3.87
C THR A 139 -8.73 12.29 -2.35
N SER A 140 -8.37 11.15 -1.76
CA SER A 140 -8.21 10.99 -0.31
C SER A 140 -6.97 10.15 -0.04
N LEU A 141 -6.27 10.50 1.04
CA LEU A 141 -5.14 9.70 1.51
C LEU A 141 -5.64 8.63 2.48
N VAL A 142 -5.37 7.37 2.16
CA VAL A 142 -5.71 6.19 2.95
C VAL A 142 -4.47 5.74 3.71
N MET A 143 -4.60 5.54 5.02
CA MET A 143 -3.50 5.14 5.91
C MET A 143 -3.62 3.67 6.27
N VAL A 144 -2.65 2.86 5.83
CA VAL A 144 -2.63 1.41 6.03
C VAL A 144 -1.46 1.03 6.95
N PRO A 145 -1.70 0.85 8.27
CA PRO A 145 -0.66 0.42 9.19
C PRO A 145 -0.33 -1.06 9.02
N LEU A 146 0.96 -1.38 9.02
CA LEU A 146 1.50 -2.74 9.03
C LEU A 146 2.49 -2.90 10.17
N ILE A 147 2.36 -4.00 10.91
CA ILE A 147 3.27 -4.41 11.97
C ILE A 147 3.61 -5.87 11.71
N ASP A 148 4.90 -6.17 11.63
CA ASP A 148 5.41 -7.52 11.60
C ASP A 148 6.71 -7.62 12.41
N ALA A 149 7.34 -8.80 12.39
CA ALA A 149 8.57 -9.05 13.13
C ALA A 149 9.77 -8.18 12.68
N PHE A 150 9.66 -7.52 11.52
CA PHE A 150 10.76 -6.75 10.93
C PHE A 150 10.60 -5.26 11.14
N SER A 151 9.37 -4.73 11.09
CA SER A 151 9.16 -3.29 11.24
C SER A 151 7.72 -2.87 11.55
N LYS A 152 7.60 -1.63 12.04
CA LYS A 152 6.34 -0.88 12.15
C LYS A 152 6.31 0.21 11.09
N ARG A 153 5.29 0.21 10.24
CA ARG A 153 5.20 1.15 9.11
C ARG A 153 3.76 1.46 8.73
N VAL A 154 3.56 2.61 8.10
CA VAL A 154 2.29 3.02 7.53
C VAL A 154 2.51 3.39 6.08
N TYR A 155 1.77 2.72 5.20
CA TYR A 155 1.66 3.13 3.81
C TYR A 155 0.52 4.13 3.68
N ILE A 156 0.76 5.17 2.90
CA ILE A 156 -0.22 6.21 2.62
C ILE A 156 -0.50 6.16 1.13
N MET A 157 -1.72 5.75 0.77
CA MET A 157 -2.13 5.57 -0.62
C MET A 157 -3.11 6.66 -1.05
N THR A 158 -3.00 7.12 -2.29
CA THR A 158 -3.97 8.05 -2.87
C THR A 158 -5.14 7.30 -3.51
N GLY A 159 -6.31 7.36 -2.89
CA GLY A 159 -7.55 6.80 -3.42
C GLY A 159 -8.47 7.85 -4.06
N VAL A 160 -9.36 7.39 -4.95
CA VAL A 160 -10.43 8.20 -5.56
C VAL A 160 -11.79 7.59 -5.29
N LYS A 161 -12.82 8.44 -5.20
CA LYS A 161 -14.22 8.01 -5.09
C LYS A 161 -14.91 7.88 -6.44
N GLN A 162 -14.28 8.35 -7.52
CA GLN A 162 -14.89 8.36 -8.84
C GLN A 162 -14.88 6.95 -9.44
N SER A 163 -16.04 6.49 -9.91
CA SER A 163 -16.13 5.24 -10.63
C SER A 163 -15.23 5.27 -11.86
N CYS A 164 -14.46 4.19 -12.02
CA CYS A 164 -13.66 3.93 -13.20
C CYS A 164 -12.49 4.88 -13.47
N LEU A 165 -11.93 5.40 -12.39
CA LEU A 165 -10.63 6.04 -12.38
C LEU A 165 -9.77 5.30 -11.36
N VAL A 166 -8.59 4.88 -11.76
CA VAL A 166 -7.58 4.29 -10.87
C VAL A 166 -6.41 5.26 -10.83
N ILE A 167 -5.97 5.62 -9.63
CA ILE A 167 -4.80 6.48 -9.45
C ILE A 167 -3.65 5.65 -8.91
N PHE A 168 -2.50 5.78 -9.57
CA PHE A 168 -1.21 5.37 -9.01
C PHE A 168 -0.44 6.59 -8.53
N GLY A 169 0.34 6.41 -7.48
CA GLY A 169 1.27 7.41 -6.99
C GLY A 169 0.64 8.55 -6.18
N ASN A 170 1.48 9.52 -5.84
CA ASN A 170 1.30 10.35 -4.64
C ASN A 170 1.17 9.48 -3.38
N ASP A 171 2.00 8.44 -3.32
CA ASP A 171 1.99 7.47 -2.24
C ASP A 171 3.23 7.65 -1.35
N TYR A 172 3.11 7.25 -0.09
CA TYR A 172 4.14 7.49 0.93
C TYR A 172 4.34 6.28 1.82
N LEU A 173 5.51 6.23 2.45
CA LEU A 173 5.84 5.31 3.52
C LEU A 173 6.31 6.11 4.73
N ILE A 174 5.75 5.81 5.90
CA ILE A 174 6.25 6.28 7.19
C ILE A 174 6.71 5.06 7.98
N ALA A 175 7.96 5.05 8.44
CA ALA A 175 8.49 4.02 9.32
C ALA A 175 8.58 4.53 10.77
N PHE A 176 8.45 3.59 11.70
CA PHE A 176 8.39 3.86 13.13
C PHE A 176 9.40 3.01 13.91
N ASP A 177 9.81 3.52 15.06
CA ASP A 177 10.54 2.73 16.06
C ASP A 177 9.58 1.90 16.95
N GLU A 178 10.16 1.11 17.86
CA GLU A 178 9.39 0.28 18.79
C GLU A 178 8.45 1.08 19.71
N ASN A 179 8.74 2.35 19.94
CA ASN A 179 7.95 3.28 20.75
C ASN A 179 6.92 4.06 19.92
N ASN A 180 6.65 3.62 18.68
CA ASN A 180 5.73 4.25 17.73
C ASN A 180 6.11 5.69 17.36
N LYS A 181 7.39 6.06 17.43
CA LYS A 181 7.90 7.35 16.95
C LYS A 181 8.35 7.23 15.50
N ILE A 182 8.03 8.25 14.70
CA ILE A 182 8.44 8.31 13.29
C ILE A 182 9.96 8.39 13.21
N THR A 183 10.57 7.45 12.50
CA THR A 183 12.02 7.41 12.23
C THR A 183 12.35 7.84 10.82
N TYR A 184 11.44 7.61 9.88
CA TYR A 184 11.67 7.83 8.46
C TYR A 184 10.37 8.12 7.70
N LYS A 185 10.45 8.97 6.67
CA LYS A 185 9.37 9.27 5.71
C LYS A 185 9.92 9.16 4.29
N LYS A 186 9.17 8.56 3.38
CA LYS A 186 9.55 8.39 1.97
C LYS A 186 8.39 8.69 1.03
N HIS A 187 8.68 9.36 -0.08
CA HIS A 187 7.80 9.32 -1.26
C HIS A 187 8.02 8.01 -2.00
N LEU A 188 6.95 7.26 -2.22
CA LEU A 188 6.96 6.11 -3.14
C LEU A 188 6.81 6.62 -4.57
N HIS A 189 5.89 7.57 -4.78
CA HIS A 189 5.80 8.36 -6.01
C HIS A 189 5.43 9.80 -5.71
N LYS A 190 6.03 10.75 -6.44
CA LYS A 190 5.83 12.19 -6.20
C LYS A 190 4.60 12.78 -6.91
N ASN A 191 4.09 12.12 -7.94
CA ASN A 191 2.99 12.58 -8.78
C ASN A 191 1.87 11.55 -8.81
N ILE A 192 0.65 12.00 -9.06
CA ILE A 192 -0.48 11.13 -9.40
C ILE A 192 -0.44 10.72 -10.87
N ILE A 193 -0.90 9.50 -11.15
CA ILE A 193 -0.97 8.91 -12.48
C ILE A 193 -2.39 8.35 -12.64
N PRO A 194 -3.34 9.15 -13.16
CA PRO A 194 -4.70 8.71 -13.40
C PRO A 194 -4.77 7.78 -14.61
N LEU A 195 -5.44 6.64 -14.46
CA LEU A 195 -5.70 5.67 -15.51
C LEU A 195 -7.18 5.31 -15.52
N GLU A 196 -7.80 5.37 -16.69
CA GLU A 196 -9.21 5.02 -16.89
C GLU A 196 -9.38 3.51 -17.08
N CYS A 197 -10.57 2.96 -16.76
CA CYS A 197 -10.86 1.57 -17.14
C CYS A 197 -10.97 1.44 -18.66
N ALA A 198 -10.83 0.22 -19.14
CA ALA A 198 -11.23 -0.14 -20.49
C ALA A 198 -12.77 -0.20 -20.58
N LYS A 199 -13.43 0.96 -20.75
CA LYS A 199 -14.90 1.07 -20.89
C LYS A 199 -15.40 0.99 -22.35
N ASP A 200 -14.58 1.36 -23.35
CA ASP A 200 -14.98 1.39 -24.76
C ASP A 200 -13.81 1.00 -25.68
N ILE A 201 -13.73 -0.26 -26.13
CA ILE A 201 -12.80 -0.63 -27.22
C ILE A 201 -13.52 -1.54 -28.21
N THR A 202 -14.15 -0.91 -29.21
CA THR A 202 -14.28 -1.46 -30.56
C THR A 202 -12.92 -1.37 -31.25
N VAL A 203 -11.99 -2.27 -30.96
CA VAL A 203 -10.78 -2.42 -31.77
C VAL A 203 -10.47 -3.90 -31.85
N ASP A 204 -10.67 -4.39 -33.08
CA ASP A 204 -10.09 -5.57 -33.73
C ASP A 204 -9.35 -6.58 -32.83
N ASN A 205 -9.75 -7.84 -32.97
CA ASN A 205 -9.55 -9.02 -32.11
C ASN A 205 -8.10 -9.40 -31.70
N ASN A 206 -7.10 -8.51 -31.82
CA ASN A 206 -5.69 -8.76 -31.52
C ASN A 206 -5.01 -7.73 -30.59
N ASN A 207 -5.68 -6.64 -30.16
CA ASN A 207 -5.06 -5.63 -29.29
C ASN A 207 -5.54 -5.73 -27.83
N VAL A 208 -4.74 -6.38 -27.00
CA VAL A 208 -4.96 -6.54 -25.55
C VAL A 208 -4.90 -5.18 -24.83
N PRO A 209 -5.96 -4.70 -24.14
CA PRO A 209 -5.94 -3.42 -23.42
C PRO A 209 -4.95 -3.50 -22.25
N GLY A 210 -3.83 -2.82 -22.42
CA GLY A 210 -2.80 -2.67 -21.41
C GLY A 210 -2.65 -1.21 -21.01
N THR A 211 -2.44 -0.97 -19.72
CA THR A 211 -2.06 0.35 -19.22
C THR A 211 -0.57 0.39 -18.90
N MET A 212 -0.01 1.58 -18.74
CA MET A 212 1.38 1.72 -18.35
C MET A 212 1.64 2.98 -17.55
N HIS A 213 2.74 2.98 -16.81
CA HIS A 213 3.33 4.20 -16.27
C HIS A 213 4.86 4.11 -16.18
N ILE A 214 5.50 5.22 -15.83
CA ILE A 214 6.96 5.35 -15.81
C ILE A 214 7.42 5.60 -14.37
N HIS A 215 8.43 4.85 -13.94
CA HIS A 215 9.19 5.13 -12.73
C HIS A 215 10.39 6.02 -13.06
N ASN A 216 10.62 7.01 -12.20
CA ASN A 216 11.90 7.71 -12.17
C ASN A 216 12.89 6.96 -11.25
N VAL A 217 14.12 7.45 -11.17
CA VAL A 217 15.17 6.86 -10.30
C VAL A 217 14.76 6.81 -8.82
N ASP A 218 13.95 7.74 -8.34
CA ASP A 218 13.51 7.76 -6.93
C ASP A 218 12.54 6.63 -6.59
N ALA A 219 11.69 6.24 -7.55
CA ALA A 219 10.72 5.14 -7.42
C ALA A 219 11.37 3.75 -7.58
N GLY A 220 12.62 3.70 -8.08
CA GLY A 220 13.39 2.48 -8.23
C GLY A 220 13.02 1.65 -9.46
N ASN A 221 13.66 0.48 -9.56
CA ASN A 221 13.59 -0.42 -10.72
C ASN A 221 12.49 -1.48 -10.65
N LEU A 222 11.60 -1.41 -9.67
CA LEU A 222 10.46 -2.33 -9.51
C LEU A 222 9.21 -1.52 -9.18
N PRO A 223 7.99 -2.05 -9.43
CA PRO A 223 6.77 -1.47 -8.88
C PRO A 223 6.89 -1.37 -7.37
N THR A 224 6.30 -0.34 -6.77
CA THR A 224 6.24 -0.22 -5.31
C THR A 224 5.18 -1.17 -4.73
N PRO A 225 5.20 -1.43 -3.41
CA PRO A 225 4.12 -2.18 -2.76
C PRO A 225 2.74 -1.56 -2.97
N THR A 226 2.63 -0.22 -3.08
CA THR A 226 1.34 0.45 -3.35
C THR A 226 0.89 0.27 -4.80
N ASP A 227 1.81 0.17 -5.77
CA ASP A 227 1.47 -0.23 -7.13
C ASP A 227 0.87 -1.64 -7.18
N ILE A 228 1.51 -2.60 -6.49
CA ILE A 228 1.00 -3.99 -6.42
C ILE A 228 -0.38 -4.02 -5.74
N CYS A 229 -0.54 -3.33 -4.61
CA CYS A 229 -1.83 -3.21 -3.93
C CYS A 229 -2.92 -2.66 -4.86
N SER A 230 -2.67 -1.51 -5.50
CA SER A 230 -3.62 -0.88 -6.44
C SER A 230 -3.93 -1.78 -7.62
N LEU A 231 -2.95 -2.48 -8.19
CA LEU A 231 -3.18 -3.43 -9.27
C LEU A 231 -4.09 -4.58 -8.81
N MET A 232 -3.84 -5.18 -7.66
CA MET A 232 -4.65 -6.28 -7.13
C MET A 232 -6.08 -5.84 -6.78
N LEU A 233 -6.25 -4.61 -6.28
CA LEU A 233 -7.57 -4.04 -5.97
C LEU A 233 -8.39 -3.76 -7.24
N TYR A 234 -7.78 -3.07 -8.21
CA TYR A 234 -8.55 -2.41 -9.27
C TYR A 234 -8.45 -3.05 -10.64
N SER A 235 -7.37 -3.78 -10.98
CA SER A 235 -7.10 -4.12 -12.39
C SER A 235 -8.20 -4.96 -13.04
N LYS A 236 -8.80 -5.88 -12.27
CA LYS A 236 -9.92 -6.73 -12.74
C LYS A 236 -11.19 -5.92 -12.95
N GLN A 237 -11.52 -5.03 -12.01
CA GLN A 237 -12.68 -4.14 -12.10
C GLN A 237 -12.51 -3.09 -13.22
N ALA A 238 -11.27 -2.66 -13.46
CA ALA A 238 -10.90 -1.75 -14.55
C ALA A 238 -10.81 -2.44 -15.91
N ASN A 239 -11.06 -3.75 -15.98
CA ASN A 239 -10.99 -4.57 -17.19
C ASN A 239 -9.64 -4.45 -17.93
N TRP A 240 -8.55 -4.28 -17.17
CA TRP A 240 -7.20 -4.29 -17.73
C TRP A 240 -6.72 -5.73 -17.86
N LYS A 241 -6.03 -6.04 -18.95
CA LYS A 241 -5.41 -7.36 -19.15
C LYS A 241 -3.96 -7.39 -18.70
N LYS A 242 -3.26 -6.27 -18.84
CA LYS A 242 -1.88 -6.10 -18.41
C LYS A 242 -1.61 -4.67 -17.93
N HIS A 243 -0.63 -4.51 -17.05
CA HIS A 243 -0.08 -3.21 -16.69
C HIS A 243 1.44 -3.25 -16.81
N THR A 244 2.04 -2.23 -17.43
CA THR A 244 3.50 -2.16 -17.63
C THR A 244 4.10 -0.97 -16.89
N VAL A 245 5.10 -1.23 -16.05
CA VAL A 245 5.91 -0.19 -15.41
C VAL A 245 7.24 -0.12 -16.14
N PHE A 246 7.55 1.05 -16.73
CA PHE A 246 8.85 1.32 -17.33
C PHE A 246 9.73 2.03 -16.32
N ALA A 247 10.73 1.35 -15.79
CA ALA A 247 11.67 1.91 -14.83
C ALA A 247 13.00 2.30 -15.49
N PRO A 248 13.97 2.87 -14.76
CA PRO A 248 15.28 3.24 -15.33
C PRO A 248 16.03 2.07 -15.97
N ASP A 249 16.09 0.91 -15.32
CA ASP A 249 16.90 -0.23 -15.78
C ASP A 249 16.06 -1.47 -16.16
N SER A 250 14.77 -1.47 -15.83
CA SER A 250 13.87 -2.61 -16.04
C SER A 250 12.56 -2.23 -16.76
N VAL A 251 11.87 -3.26 -17.22
CA VAL A 251 10.47 -3.22 -17.62
C VAL A 251 9.74 -4.29 -16.83
N CYS A 252 8.70 -3.90 -16.11
CA CYS A 252 7.92 -4.79 -15.26
C CYS A 252 6.51 -4.92 -15.83
N ILE A 253 6.07 -6.14 -16.11
CA ILE A 253 4.76 -6.44 -16.70
C ILE A 253 3.94 -7.22 -15.68
N TRP A 254 2.87 -6.61 -15.20
CA TRP A 254 1.85 -7.25 -14.37
C TRP A 254 0.76 -7.85 -15.26
N ASN A 255 0.51 -9.15 -15.11
CA ASN A 255 -0.66 -9.81 -15.67
C ASN A 255 -1.84 -9.61 -14.73
N CYS A 256 -2.84 -8.84 -15.18
CA CYS A 256 -3.99 -8.47 -14.36
C CYS A 256 -4.97 -9.63 -14.10
N GLU A 257 -4.90 -10.70 -14.89
CA GLU A 257 -5.75 -11.88 -14.75
C GLU A 257 -5.16 -12.86 -13.72
N THR A 258 -3.86 -13.14 -13.85
CA THR A 258 -3.16 -14.12 -13.02
C THR A 258 -2.46 -13.51 -11.81
N SER A 259 -2.45 -12.19 -11.69
CA SER A 259 -1.73 -11.45 -10.62
C SER A 259 -0.24 -11.82 -10.55
N HIS A 260 0.38 -11.98 -11.73
CA HIS A 260 1.78 -12.36 -11.85
C HIS A 260 2.62 -11.20 -12.38
N LEU A 261 3.76 -10.95 -11.72
CA LEU A 261 4.74 -9.95 -12.13
C LEU A 261 5.90 -10.60 -12.89
N THR A 262 6.12 -10.16 -14.13
CA THR A 262 7.32 -10.50 -14.90
C THR A 262 8.22 -9.28 -14.97
N VAL A 263 9.48 -9.43 -14.55
CA VAL A 263 10.50 -8.38 -14.62
C VAL A 263 11.55 -8.78 -15.66
N MET A 264 11.96 -7.82 -16.47
CA MET A 264 13.06 -7.98 -17.44
C MET A 264 13.89 -6.71 -17.52
N SER A 265 15.15 -6.85 -17.91
CA SER A 265 15.98 -5.70 -18.26
C SER A 265 15.43 -5.00 -19.51
N LYS A 266 15.79 -3.73 -19.69
CA LYS A 266 15.44 -3.00 -20.92
C LYS A 266 16.02 -3.64 -22.18
N GLU A 267 17.18 -4.29 -22.08
CA GLU A 267 17.81 -4.98 -23.21
C GLU A 267 17.01 -6.22 -23.61
N GLU A 268 16.64 -7.07 -22.65
CA GLU A 268 15.80 -8.24 -22.90
C GLU A 268 14.45 -7.83 -23.49
N TRP A 269 13.83 -6.77 -22.96
CA TRP A 269 12.57 -6.24 -23.49
C TRP A 269 12.72 -5.80 -24.95
N ARG A 270 13.78 -5.03 -25.28
CA ARG A 270 14.05 -4.60 -26.65
C ARG A 270 14.26 -5.80 -27.57
N THR A 271 15.05 -6.78 -27.16
CA THR A 271 15.30 -7.99 -27.96
C THR A 271 14.02 -8.78 -28.21
N LYS A 272 13.18 -8.93 -27.19
CA LYS A 272 11.94 -9.72 -27.28
C LYS A 272 10.85 -9.04 -28.11
N PHE A 273 10.76 -7.71 -28.07
CA PHE A 273 9.64 -6.97 -28.66
C PHE A 273 9.99 -6.04 -29.84
N ALA A 274 11.28 -5.74 -30.09
CA ALA A 274 11.70 -4.94 -31.25
C ALA A 274 11.89 -5.76 -32.54
N VAL A 275 11.87 -7.10 -32.48
CA VAL A 275 12.09 -7.99 -33.64
C VAL A 275 10.91 -7.96 -34.65
N HIS A 276 9.80 -7.29 -34.35
CA HIS A 276 8.65 -7.17 -35.25
C HIS A 276 8.64 -5.89 -36.10
N LYS A 277 9.76 -5.16 -36.18
CA LYS A 277 9.96 -4.05 -37.13
C LYS A 277 11.05 -4.39 -38.15
N LYS A 278 10.80 -5.39 -38.99
CA LYS A 278 11.43 -5.52 -40.31
C LYS A 278 10.40 -5.99 -41.32
#